data_AF-A0A971PGQ6-F1
#
_entry.id   AF-A0A971PGQ6-F1
#
_cell.length_a   1.000
_cell.length_b   1.000
_cell.length_c   1.000
_cell.angle_alpha   90.00
_cell.angle_beta   90.00
_cell.angle_gamma   90.00
#
_symmetry.space_group_name_H-M   'P 1'
#
loop_
_entity.id
_entity.type
_entity.pdbx_description
1 polymer ?
#
loop_
_entity_poly.entity_id
_entity_poly.type
_entity_poly.pdbx_seq_one_letter_code
_entity_poly.pdbx_strand_id
1 'polypeptide(L)'
;INLATITIISQCVGAGHKEEAKASARHLLLLTTASLIITGVLIILCIDPVVGMLRLSEEATAITREMIIVYCCVSFVAWAPAFGLPNSLRAAGDNRFVMYAASLTVLVLRVGFSYILGNVMDLQVRGIWYAMYLDWIGRSIFFIWRFRSDKWLGHHLV
;
A
#
# COMPACT_ATOMS: atom_id res chain seq x y z
N ILE A 1 11.44 2.17 7.14
CA ILE A 1 11.66 1.06 6.19
C ILE A 1 11.83 1.56 4.75
N ASN A 2 10.93 2.39 4.22
CA ASN A 2 11.01 2.89 2.83
C ASN A 2 12.35 3.55 2.43
N LEU A 3 12.94 4.39 3.29
CA LEU A 3 14.24 5.01 3.02
C LEU A 3 15.35 3.94 2.89
N ALA A 4 15.37 2.97 3.81
CA ALA A 4 16.31 1.85 3.76
C ALA A 4 16.11 1.01 2.48
N THR A 5 14.85 0.78 2.07
CA THR A 5 14.54 0.11 0.80
C THR A 5 15.14 0.84 -0.38
N ILE A 6 14.97 2.16 -0.48
CA ILE A 6 15.52 2.91 -1.61
C ILE A 6 17.05 2.81 -1.61
N THR A 7 17.70 3.05 -0.47
CA THR A 7 19.16 3.03 -0.39
C THR A 7 19.74 1.65 -0.71
N ILE A 8 19.28 0.59 -0.04
CA ILE A 8 19.84 -0.77 -0.21
C ILE A 8 19.63 -1.27 -1.65
N ILE A 9 18.42 -1.11 -2.18
CA ILE A 9 18.11 -1.59 -3.53
C ILE A 9 18.90 -0.82 -4.58
N SER A 10 19.02 0.51 -4.46
CA SER A 10 19.79 1.33 -5.41
C SER A 10 21.26 0.91 -5.42
N GLN A 11 21.85 0.63 -4.25
CA GLN A 11 23.24 0.19 -4.14
C GLN A 11 23.44 -1.22 -4.75
N CYS A 12 22.59 -2.19 -4.41
CA CYS A 12 22.68 -3.53 -4.98
C CYS A 12 22.50 -3.52 -6.51
N VAL A 13 21.55 -2.75 -7.03
CA VAL A 13 21.33 -2.64 -8.48
C VAL A 13 22.49 -1.91 -9.16
N GLY A 14 23.01 -0.84 -8.57
CA GLY A 14 24.18 -0.10 -9.08
C GLY A 14 25.46 -0.93 -9.10
N ALA A 15 25.62 -1.84 -8.13
CA ALA A 15 26.72 -2.81 -8.09
C ALA A 15 26.52 -4.03 -9.01
N GLY A 16 25.37 -4.13 -9.70
CA GLY A 16 25.02 -5.29 -10.53
C GLY A 16 24.57 -6.53 -9.76
N HIS A 17 24.42 -6.44 -8.43
CA HIS A 17 24.01 -7.53 -7.54
C HIS A 17 22.48 -7.72 -7.53
N LYS A 18 21.94 -8.23 -8.65
CA LYS A 18 20.48 -8.36 -8.86
C LYS A 18 19.78 -9.31 -7.87
N GLU A 19 20.42 -10.43 -7.54
CA GLU A 19 19.86 -11.39 -6.59
C GLU A 19 19.80 -10.83 -5.17
N GLU A 20 20.82 -10.08 -4.75
CA GLU A 20 20.83 -9.38 -3.47
C GLU A 20 19.73 -8.33 -3.40
N ALA A 21 19.56 -7.54 -4.47
CA ALA A 21 18.47 -6.57 -4.54
C ALA A 21 17.09 -7.25 -4.37
N LYS A 22 16.87 -8.40 -5.01
CA LYS A 22 15.61 -9.15 -4.90
C LYS A 22 15.41 -9.74 -3.51
N ALA A 23 16.45 -10.28 -2.90
CA ALA A 23 16.42 -10.81 -1.53
C ALA A 23 16.13 -9.70 -0.51
N SER A 24 16.82 -8.55 -0.60
CA SER A 24 16.58 -7.39 0.25
C SER A 24 15.18 -6.82 0.07
N ALA A 25 14.67 -6.74 -1.16
CA ALA A 25 13.30 -6.26 -1.42
C ALA A 25 12.27 -7.17 -0.72
N ARG A 26 12.41 -8.50 -0.82
CA ARG A 26 11.54 -9.46 -0.14
C ARG A 26 11.63 -9.35 1.38
N HIS A 27 12.84 -9.24 1.91
CA HIS A 27 13.06 -9.12 3.36
C HIS A 27 12.46 -7.83 3.92
N LEU A 28 12.66 -6.69 3.26
CA LEU A 28 12.10 -5.41 3.67
C LEU A 28 10.57 -5.37 3.50
N LEU A 29 10.03 -6.06 2.50
CA LEU A 29 8.59 -6.23 2.34
C LEU A 29 8.00 -7.01 3.53
N LEU A 30 8.63 -8.13 3.92
CA LEU A 30 8.23 -8.92 5.09
C LEU A 30 8.29 -8.10 6.38
N LEU A 31 9.37 -7.34 6.58
CA LEU A 31 9.51 -6.46 7.75
C LEU A 31 8.42 -5.38 7.78
N THR A 32 8.08 -4.82 6.62
CA THR A 32 6.98 -3.86 6.47
C THR A 32 5.65 -4.49 6.85
N THR A 33 5.35 -5.69 6.33
CA THR A 33 4.13 -6.44 6.66
C THR A 33 4.06 -6.75 8.15
N ALA A 34 5.15 -7.24 8.75
CA ALA A 34 5.20 -7.54 10.17
C ALA A 34 4.96 -6.29 11.02
N SER A 35 5.59 -5.16 10.65
CA SER A 35 5.39 -3.88 11.34
C SER A 35 3.93 -3.41 11.24
N LEU A 36 3.30 -3.53 10.07
CA LEU A 36 1.89 -3.21 9.88
C LEU A 36 0.99 -4.07 10.75
N ILE A 37 1.23 -5.38 10.81
CA ILE A 37 0.46 -6.31 11.63
C ILE A 37 0.57 -5.93 13.11
N ILE A 38 1.79 -5.74 13.61
CA ILE A 38 2.03 -5.37 15.02
C ILE A 38 1.32 -4.05 15.34
N THR A 39 1.54 -3.01 14.54
CA THR A 39 0.92 -1.70 14.77
C THR A 39 -0.60 -1.76 14.63
N GLY A 40 -1.14 -2.48 13.65
CA GLY A 40 -2.59 -2.58 13.45
C GLY A 40 -3.28 -3.38 14.56
N VAL A 41 -2.65 -4.45 15.08
CA VAL A 41 -3.16 -5.18 16.25
C VAL A 41 -3.19 -4.25 17.47
N LEU A 42 -2.12 -3.49 17.71
CA LEU A 42 -2.10 -2.50 18.80
C LEU A 42 -3.21 -1.44 18.64
N ILE A 43 -3.44 -0.94 17.42
CA ILE A 43 -4.53 0.00 17.13
C ILE A 43 -5.90 -0.62 17.42
N ILE A 44 -6.12 -1.87 17.01
CA ILE A 44 -7.40 -2.57 17.25
C ILE A 44 -7.63 -2.78 18.75
N LEU A 45 -6.60 -3.16 19.51
CA LEU A 45 -6.68 -3.32 20.96
C LEU A 45 -6.96 -1.99 21.69
N CYS A 46 -6.44 -0.89 21.16
CA CYS A 46 -6.62 0.45 21.71
C CYS A 46 -7.70 1.26 20.96
N ILE A 47 -8.62 0.61 20.25
CA ILE A 47 -9.51 1.33 19.33
C ILE A 47 -10.45 2.29 20.04
N ASP A 48 -11.00 1.90 21.18
CA ASP A 48 -11.96 2.72 21.92
C ASP A 48 -11.33 4.01 22.49
N PRO A 49 -10.15 4.00 23.14
CA PRO A 49 -9.49 5.25 23.51
C PRO A 49 -9.04 6.08 22.29
N VAL A 50 -8.59 5.44 21.20
CA VAL A 50 -8.18 6.15 19.97
C VAL A 50 -9.35 6.91 19.34
N VAL A 51 -10.51 6.26 19.17
CA VAL A 51 -11.69 6.91 18.60
C VAL A 51 -12.31 7.88 19.60
N GLY A 52 -12.28 7.56 20.90
CA GLY A 52 -12.78 8.44 21.97
C GLY A 52 -12.08 9.81 22.04
N MET A 53 -10.79 9.88 21.65
CA MET A 53 -10.06 11.15 21.54
C MET A 53 -10.64 12.10 20.49
N LEU A 54 -11.35 11.58 19.48
CA LEU A 54 -11.91 12.37 18.39
C LEU A 54 -13.21 13.10 18.77
N ARG A 55 -13.83 12.78 19.91
CA ARG A 55 -15.07 13.40 20.42
C ARG A 55 -16.16 13.53 19.35
N LEU A 56 -16.38 12.46 18.60
CA LEU A 56 -17.36 12.40 17.52
C LEU A 56 -18.77 12.15 18.05
N SER A 57 -19.78 12.33 17.20
CA SER A 57 -21.11 11.81 17.47
C SER A 57 -21.08 10.28 17.59
N GLU A 58 -22.10 9.70 18.23
CA GLU A 58 -22.19 8.23 18.40
C GLU A 58 -22.19 7.50 17.04
N GLU A 59 -22.93 8.02 16.07
CA GLU A 59 -22.96 7.48 14.71
C GLU A 59 -21.58 7.54 14.02
N ALA A 60 -20.91 8.70 14.08
CA ALA A 60 -19.59 8.87 13.47
C ALA A 60 -18.51 8.04 14.20
N THR A 61 -18.66 7.81 15.51
CA THR A 61 -17.80 6.91 16.30
C THR A 61 -17.92 5.47 15.81
N ALA A 62 -19.15 4.98 15.63
CA ALA A 62 -19.40 3.63 15.13
C ALA A 62 -18.82 3.42 13.73
N ILE A 63 -19.04 4.37 12.82
CA ILE A 63 -18.49 4.37 11.46
C ILE A 63 -16.96 4.36 11.50
N THR A 64 -16.35 5.27 12.28
CA THR A 64 -14.89 5.37 12.38
C THR A 64 -14.26 4.09 12.91
N ARG A 65 -14.88 3.47 13.93
CA ARG A 65 -14.44 2.21 14.51
C ARG A 65 -14.47 1.07 13.49
N GLU A 66 -15.58 0.92 12.77
CA GLU A 66 -15.74 -0.04 11.68
C GLU A 66 -14.61 0.11 10.65
N MET A 67 -14.38 1.34 10.20
CA MET A 67 -13.44 1.66 9.14
C MET A 67 -11.98 1.42 9.56
N ILE A 68 -11.60 1.75 10.78
CA ILE A 68 -10.26 1.47 11.32
C ILE A 68 -9.99 -0.05 11.36
N ILE A 69 -10.95 -0.85 11.81
CA ILE A 69 -10.80 -2.31 11.86
C ILE A 69 -10.58 -2.86 10.44
N VAL A 70 -11.45 -2.49 9.50
CA VAL A 70 -11.34 -2.94 8.11
C VAL A 70 -10.03 -2.47 7.48
N TYR A 71 -9.63 -1.22 7.74
CA TYR A 71 -8.35 -0.67 7.28
C TYR A 71 -7.17 -1.49 7.76
N CYS A 72 -7.13 -1.87 9.04
CA CYS A 72 -6.07 -2.70 9.58
C CYS A 72 -6.03 -4.06 8.87
N CYS A 73 -7.17 -4.73 8.73
CA CYS A 73 -7.27 -6.02 8.05
C CYS A 73 -6.78 -5.95 6.59
N VAL A 74 -7.23 -4.96 5.83
CA VAL A 74 -6.81 -4.77 4.44
C VAL A 74 -5.32 -4.41 4.37
N SER A 75 -4.83 -3.59 5.30
CA SER A 75 -3.44 -3.14 5.33
C SER A 75 -2.45 -4.29 5.51
N PHE A 76 -2.81 -5.31 6.30
CA PHE A 76 -1.95 -6.47 6.55
C PHE A 76 -1.58 -7.23 5.28
N VAL A 77 -2.45 -7.18 4.26
CA VAL A 77 -2.25 -7.93 3.02
C VAL A 77 -1.86 -7.00 1.86
N ALA A 78 -2.60 -5.92 1.67
CA ALA A 78 -2.51 -5.09 0.46
C ALA A 78 -1.53 -3.92 0.59
N TRP A 79 -1.26 -3.41 1.79
CA TRP A 79 -0.49 -2.17 1.91
C TRP A 79 0.97 -2.35 1.50
N ALA A 80 1.63 -3.39 2.03
CA ALA A 80 3.06 -3.60 1.77
C ALA A 80 3.36 -3.83 0.27
N PRO A 81 2.60 -4.65 -0.48
CA PRO A 81 2.80 -4.76 -1.92
C PRO A 81 2.42 -3.47 -2.68
N ALA A 82 1.36 -2.78 -2.25
CA ALA A 82 0.90 -1.54 -2.89
C ALA A 82 1.88 -0.38 -2.77
N PHE A 83 2.60 -0.26 -1.63
CA PHE A 83 3.44 0.91 -1.34
C PHE A 83 4.92 0.58 -1.13
N GLY A 84 5.25 -0.64 -0.69
CA GLY A 84 6.62 -1.10 -0.48
C GLY A 84 7.32 -1.49 -1.78
N LEU A 85 6.70 -2.37 -2.59
CA LEU A 85 7.29 -2.81 -3.87
C LEU A 85 7.61 -1.65 -4.82
N PRO A 86 6.75 -0.64 -4.99
CA PRO A 86 7.10 0.55 -5.79
C PRO A 86 8.37 1.25 -5.37
N ASN A 87 8.73 1.22 -4.09
CA ASN A 87 9.99 1.83 -3.63
C ASN A 87 11.19 1.04 -4.17
N SER A 88 11.11 -0.30 -4.15
CA SER A 88 12.14 -1.16 -4.76
C SER A 88 12.22 -0.96 -6.27
N LEU A 89 11.07 -0.90 -6.96
CA LEU A 89 11.01 -0.69 -8.41
C LEU A 89 11.60 0.67 -8.82
N ARG A 90 11.23 1.74 -8.10
CA ARG A 90 11.79 3.09 -8.34
C ARG A 90 13.29 3.15 -8.08
N ALA A 91 13.77 2.49 -7.02
CA ALA A 91 15.18 2.41 -6.69
C ALA A 91 16.01 1.68 -7.77
N ALA A 92 15.41 0.73 -8.49
CA ALA A 92 16.02 0.07 -9.64
C ALA A 92 15.84 0.83 -10.96
N GLY A 93 15.22 2.02 -10.95
CA GLY A 93 15.02 2.85 -12.14
C GLY A 93 13.71 2.60 -12.90
N ASP A 94 12.83 1.71 -12.43
CA ASP A 94 11.53 1.41 -13.07
C ASP A 94 10.43 2.43 -12.70
N ASN A 95 10.76 3.72 -12.79
CA ASN A 95 9.90 4.82 -12.39
C ASN A 95 8.66 4.96 -13.28
N ARG A 96 8.82 4.70 -14.59
CA ARG A 96 7.72 4.85 -15.56
C ARG A 96 6.60 3.84 -15.29
N PHE A 97 6.93 2.57 -15.06
CA PHE A 97 5.93 1.57 -14.71
C PHE A 97 5.21 1.95 -13.41
N VAL A 98 5.97 2.34 -12.39
CA VAL A 98 5.41 2.74 -11.09
C VAL A 98 4.43 3.90 -11.25
N MET A 99 4.79 4.92 -12.01
CA MET A 99 3.95 6.09 -12.25
C MET A 99 2.67 5.73 -13.00
N TYR A 100 2.75 4.97 -14.09
CA TYR A 100 1.57 4.59 -14.87
C TYR A 100 0.63 3.67 -14.09
N ALA A 101 1.16 2.63 -13.45
CA ALA A 101 0.35 1.71 -12.65
C ALA A 101 -0.33 2.46 -11.49
N ALA A 102 0.40 3.30 -10.76
CA ALA A 102 -0.16 4.07 -9.65
C ALA A 102 -1.23 5.07 -10.09
N SER A 103 -1.01 5.76 -11.21
CA SER A 103 -1.96 6.76 -11.73
C SER A 103 -3.23 6.10 -12.25
N LEU A 104 -3.09 4.98 -12.96
CA LEU A 104 -4.23 4.22 -13.48
C LEU A 104 -5.11 3.69 -12.35
N THR A 105 -4.52 3.09 -11.31
CA THR A 105 -5.32 2.54 -10.19
C THR A 105 -6.01 3.66 -9.41
N VAL A 106 -5.35 4.80 -9.19
CA VAL A 106 -6.00 5.93 -8.50
C VAL A 106 -7.15 6.47 -9.33
N LEU A 107 -6.98 6.74 -10.62
CA LEU A 107 -8.05 7.31 -11.42
C LEU A 107 -9.24 6.34 -11.56
N VAL A 108 -8.97 5.08 -11.92
CA VAL A 108 -10.02 4.10 -12.20
C VAL A 108 -10.61 3.54 -10.90
N LEU A 109 -9.76 3.00 -10.04
CA LEU A 109 -10.22 2.31 -8.82
C LEU A 109 -10.57 3.29 -7.72
N ARG A 110 -9.70 4.27 -7.41
CA ARG A 110 -10.01 5.21 -6.32
C ARG A 110 -11.11 6.18 -6.72
N VAL A 111 -10.88 7.01 -7.73
CA VAL A 111 -11.79 8.12 -8.07
C VAL A 111 -13.08 7.58 -8.68
N GLY A 112 -12.97 6.67 -9.66
CA GLY A 112 -14.13 6.04 -10.30
C GLY A 112 -15.05 5.34 -9.30
N PHE A 113 -14.53 4.43 -8.47
CA PHE A 113 -15.38 3.74 -7.50
C PHE A 113 -15.79 4.63 -6.32
N SER A 114 -15.04 5.67 -5.95
CA SER A 114 -15.51 6.61 -4.91
C SER A 114 -16.79 7.30 -5.36
N TYR A 115 -16.90 7.68 -6.64
CA TYR A 115 -18.13 8.24 -7.18
C TYR A 115 -19.27 7.22 -7.21
N ILE A 116 -19.01 6.00 -7.69
CA ILE A 116 -20.03 4.95 -7.79
C ILE A 116 -20.52 4.53 -6.39
N LEU A 117 -19.60 4.15 -5.50
CA LEU A 117 -19.95 3.65 -4.17
C LEU A 117 -20.48 4.79 -3.28
N GLY A 118 -19.86 5.97 -3.35
CA GLY A 118 -20.22 7.11 -2.49
C GLY A 118 -21.53 7.78 -2.91
N ASN A 119 -21.72 8.07 -4.20
CA ASN A 119 -22.87 8.85 -4.68
C ASN A 119 -23.98 8.00 -5.28
N VAL A 120 -23.65 6.97 -6.09
CA VAL A 120 -24.68 6.17 -6.78
C VAL A 120 -25.30 5.15 -5.84
N MET A 121 -24.49 4.55 -4.96
CA MET A 121 -24.94 3.56 -3.97
C MET A 121 -25.20 4.16 -2.58
N ASP A 122 -25.06 5.48 -2.43
CA ASP A 122 -25.28 6.24 -1.18
C ASP A 122 -24.55 5.66 0.05
N LEU A 123 -23.36 5.06 -0.15
CA LEU A 123 -22.51 4.58 0.95
C LEU A 123 -21.68 5.72 1.58
N GLN A 124 -21.74 6.92 1.00
CA GLN A 124 -21.08 8.13 1.48
C GLN A 124 -19.60 7.87 1.84
N VAL A 125 -19.19 8.13 3.09
CA VAL A 125 -17.81 7.96 3.57
C VAL A 125 -17.32 6.51 3.50
N ARG A 126 -18.20 5.52 3.69
CA ARG A 126 -17.84 4.10 3.55
C ARG A 126 -17.45 3.77 2.13
N GLY A 127 -18.20 4.30 1.16
CA GLY A 127 -17.92 4.11 -0.27
C GLY A 127 -16.54 4.60 -0.67
N ILE A 128 -16.11 5.75 -0.14
CA ILE A 128 -14.77 6.32 -0.39
C ILE A 128 -13.66 5.38 0.14
N TRP A 129 -13.84 4.81 1.32
CA TRP A 129 -12.85 3.90 1.89
C TRP A 129 -12.85 2.52 1.24
N TYR A 130 -14.00 2.01 0.81
CA TYR A 130 -14.03 0.77 0.03
C TYR A 130 -13.34 0.95 -1.33
N ALA A 131 -13.56 2.08 -2.00
CA ALA A 131 -12.80 2.43 -3.21
C ALA A 131 -11.29 2.54 -2.93
N MET A 132 -10.91 3.01 -1.73
CA MET A 132 -9.52 3.00 -1.29
C MET A 132 -8.92 1.61 -1.20
N TYR A 133 -9.63 0.68 -0.57
CA TYR A 133 -9.15 -0.69 -0.42
C TYR A 133 -9.03 -1.38 -1.78
N LEU A 134 -9.99 -1.15 -2.69
CA LEU A 134 -9.93 -1.65 -4.06
C LEU A 134 -8.70 -1.15 -4.82
N ASP A 135 -8.37 0.15 -4.72
CA ASP A 135 -7.15 0.71 -5.30
C ASP A 135 -5.89 0.03 -4.75
N TRP A 136 -5.80 -0.21 -3.44
CA TRP A 136 -4.65 -0.89 -2.83
C TRP A 136 -4.51 -2.34 -3.30
N ILE A 137 -5.63 -3.06 -3.42
CA ILE A 137 -5.64 -4.43 -3.93
C ILE A 137 -5.20 -4.46 -5.40
N GLY A 138 -5.80 -3.62 -6.24
CA GLY A 138 -5.44 -3.55 -7.67
C GLY A 138 -3.97 -3.17 -7.88
N ARG A 139 -3.48 -2.19 -7.11
CA ARG A 139 -2.08 -1.77 -7.11
C ARG A 139 -1.14 -2.88 -6.69
N SER A 140 -1.51 -3.63 -5.65
CA SER A 140 -0.75 -4.82 -5.20
C SER A 140 -0.60 -5.84 -6.32
N ILE A 141 -1.67 -6.12 -7.07
CA ILE A 141 -1.64 -7.07 -8.19
C ILE A 141 -0.63 -6.61 -9.26
N PHE A 142 -0.69 -5.34 -9.69
CA PHE A 142 0.23 -4.80 -10.69
C PHE A 142 1.69 -4.85 -10.22
N PHE A 143 1.98 -4.46 -8.98
CA PHE A 143 3.35 -4.42 -8.49
C PHE A 143 3.92 -5.80 -8.15
N ILE A 144 3.11 -6.73 -7.64
CA ILE A 144 3.54 -8.12 -7.45
C ILE A 144 3.85 -8.75 -8.80
N TRP A 145 2.98 -8.57 -9.79
CA TRP A 145 3.21 -9.07 -11.14
C TRP A 145 4.51 -8.52 -11.73
N ARG A 146 4.71 -7.20 -11.64
CA ARG A 146 5.92 -6.55 -12.13
C ARG A 146 7.17 -7.04 -11.42
N PHE A 147 7.12 -7.15 -10.09
CA PHE A 147 8.22 -7.64 -9.28
C PHE A 147 8.60 -9.09 -9.64
N ARG A 148 7.62 -9.97 -9.86
CA ARG A 148 7.84 -11.37 -10.26
C ARG A 148 8.35 -11.53 -11.69
N SER A 149 8.08 -10.55 -12.56
CA SER A 149 8.55 -10.56 -13.95
C SER A 149 10.04 -10.27 -14.11
N ASP A 150 10.72 -9.84 -13.05
CA ASP A 150 12.14 -9.45 -12.99
C ASP A 150 12.58 -8.34 -13.96
N LYS A 151 11.74 -7.88 -14.91
CA LYS A 151 12.13 -6.80 -15.84
C LYS A 151 12.36 -5.45 -15.14
N TRP A 152 12.05 -5.32 -13.85
CA TRP A 152 12.34 -4.11 -13.07
C TRP A 152 13.85 -3.99 -12.78
N LEU A 153 14.60 -5.10 -12.84
CA LEU A 153 16.07 -5.16 -12.74
C LEU A 153 16.78 -5.01 -14.10
N GLY A 154 16.03 -4.77 -15.17
CA GLY A 154 16.56 -4.61 -16.53
C GLY A 154 16.90 -3.17 -16.90
N HIS A 155 16.65 -2.22 -16.00
CA HIS A 155 16.91 -0.80 -16.25
C HIS A 155 18.37 -0.46 -15.89
N HIS A 156 19.08 0.20 -16.80
CA HIS A 156 20.40 0.76 -16.50
C HIS A 156 20.24 2.01 -15.63
N LEU A 157 20.75 1.95 -14.41
CA LEU A 157 21.00 3.13 -13.60
C LEU A 157 22.21 3.82 -14.24
N VAL A 158 21.98 4.97 -14.89
CA VAL A 158 23.03 5.81 -15.49
C VAL A 158 23.88 6.43 -14.39
#